data_AF-A0A398A591-F1
#
_entry.id   AF-A0A398A591-F1
#
_cell.length_a   1.000
_cell.length_b   1.000
_cell.length_c   1.000
_cell.angle_alpha   90.00
_cell.angle_beta   90.00
_cell.angle_gamma   90.00
#
_symmetry.space_group_name_H-M   'P 1'
#
loop_
_entity.id
_entity.type
_entity.pdbx_description
1 polymer ?
#
loop_
_entity_poly.entity_id
_entity_poly.type
_entity_poly.pdbx_seq_one_letter_code
_entity_poly.pdbx_strand_id
1 'polypeptide(L)'
;MDSTGIVGCFIVLSKTLDFKASNSILFRIEAIVFDFQPVNPESIEAAISILSRKSIRGVVMQRKLKNVPKQRCWMVGSSKGNNAMEMAIEFNSSWVTGLRVGFHDCRHYTNELVEHLTGEVQIVERFTSSYRS
;
A
#
# COMPACT_ATOMS: atom_id res chain seq x y z
N MET A 1 24.58 -14.93 -2.97
CA MET A 1 23.78 -14.39 -4.10
C MET A 1 22.37 -14.43 -3.60
N ASP A 2 21.97 -13.38 -2.89
CA ASP A 2 20.78 -13.41 -2.07
C ASP A 2 19.64 -12.77 -2.87
N SER A 3 18.71 -13.62 -3.27
CA SER A 3 17.61 -13.26 -4.15
C SER A 3 16.71 -12.20 -3.49
N THR A 4 16.77 -11.03 -4.08
CA THR A 4 16.00 -9.79 -3.93
C THR A 4 14.56 -9.97 -3.44
N GLY A 5 14.24 -9.27 -2.35
CA GLY A 5 13.01 -9.42 -1.58
C GLY A 5 11.74 -8.76 -2.16
N ILE A 6 10.61 -9.22 -1.62
CA ILE A 6 9.29 -8.64 -1.81
C ILE A 6 9.12 -7.52 -0.76
N VAL A 7 9.29 -6.26 -1.15
CA VAL A 7 8.86 -5.12 -0.34
C VAL A 7 7.47 -4.74 -0.81
N GLY A 8 6.45 -5.41 -0.26
CA GLY A 8 5.07 -4.97 -0.40
C GLY A 8 4.84 -3.73 0.47
N CYS A 9 4.82 -2.55 -0.16
CA CYS A 9 4.37 -1.32 0.50
C CYS A 9 2.83 -1.33 0.51
N PHE A 10 2.24 -1.68 1.66
CA PHE A 10 0.80 -1.58 1.86
C PHE A 10 0.46 -0.21 2.47
N ILE A 11 -0.50 0.51 1.89
CA ILE A 11 -1.12 1.66 2.57
C ILE A 11 -2.30 1.15 3.38
N VAL A 12 -2.31 1.47 4.67
CA VAL A 12 -3.32 1.04 5.64
C VAL A 12 -4.19 2.24 6.02
N LEU A 13 -5.43 2.28 5.55
CA LEU A 13 -6.46 3.18 6.12
C LEU A 13 -7.12 2.48 7.30
N SER A 14 -6.73 2.85 8.51
CA SER A 14 -7.35 2.34 9.73
C SER A 14 -8.63 3.11 10.05
N LYS A 15 -9.74 2.39 10.25
CA LYS A 15 -10.90 2.92 10.99
C LYS A 15 -10.85 2.32 12.40
N THR A 16 -10.86 3.17 13.42
CA THR A 16 -11.07 2.71 14.79
C THR A 16 -12.54 2.31 14.92
N LEU A 17 -12.82 1.03 15.20
CA LEU A 17 -14.15 0.55 15.56
C LEU A 17 -14.14 0.12 17.03
N ASP A 18 -14.94 0.78 17.85
CA ASP A 18 -15.10 0.43 19.26
C ASP A 18 -16.03 -0.78 19.40
N PHE A 19 -15.51 -1.92 19.89
CA PHE A 19 -16.33 -3.06 20.29
C PHE A 19 -16.38 -3.15 21.82
N LYS A 20 -17.53 -2.83 22.41
CA LYS A 20 -17.80 -3.05 23.84
C LYS A 20 -18.15 -4.52 24.06
N ALA A 21 -17.19 -5.33 24.49
CA ALA A 21 -17.47 -6.57 25.21
C ALA A 21 -17.54 -6.26 26.72
N SER A 22 -18.49 -6.87 27.43
CA SER A 22 -18.66 -6.72 28.88
C SER A 22 -17.31 -6.78 29.61
N ASN A 23 -16.96 -5.67 30.27
CA ASN A 23 -15.75 -5.42 31.06
C ASN A 23 -14.36 -5.45 30.41
N SER A 24 -14.23 -5.43 29.08
CA SER A 24 -12.95 -5.05 28.44
C SER A 24 -13.16 -4.44 27.05
N ILE A 25 -12.60 -3.25 26.81
CA ILE A 25 -12.59 -2.62 25.49
C ILE A 25 -11.54 -3.35 24.65
N LEU A 26 -11.99 -4.24 23.77
CA LEU A 26 -11.12 -4.86 22.78
C LEU A 26 -11.16 -4.01 21.50
N PHE A 27 -10.14 -3.18 21.29
CA PHE A 27 -9.99 -2.45 20.03
C PHE A 27 -9.62 -3.42 18.91
N ARG A 28 -10.60 -3.78 18.07
CA ARG A 28 -10.32 -4.42 16.77
C ARG A 28 -10.02 -3.33 15.76
N ILE A 29 -8.75 -3.16 15.44
CA ILE A 29 -8.33 -2.28 14.34
C ILE A 29 -8.60 -3.04 13.03
N GLU A 30 -9.66 -2.66 12.35
CA GLU A 30 -9.87 -3.05 10.96
C GLU A 30 -9.26 -1.99 10.06
N ALA A 31 -8.52 -2.43 9.06
CA ALA A 31 -7.96 -1.55 8.06
C ALA A 31 -8.36 -1.95 6.66
N ILE A 32 -8.55 -0.94 5.81
CA ILE A 32 -8.60 -1.14 4.38
C ILE A 32 -7.20 -0.89 3.83
N VAL A 33 -6.73 -1.83 3.03
CA VAL A 33 -5.43 -1.78 2.40
C VAL A 33 -5.58 -1.67 0.91
N PHE A 34 -4.77 -0.79 0.34
CA PHE A 34 -4.58 -0.72 -1.10
C PHE A 34 -3.17 -1.12 -1.48
N ASP A 35 -3.06 -1.79 -2.63
CA ASP A 35 -1.81 -2.33 -3.14
C ASP A 35 -1.82 -2.34 -4.67
N PHE A 36 -0.69 -2.03 -5.30
CA PHE A 36 -0.54 -2.08 -6.75
C PHE A 36 0.45 -3.19 -7.11
N GLN A 37 -0.05 -4.24 -7.75
CA GLN A 37 0.69 -5.48 -7.98
C GLN A 37 0.44 -6.05 -9.39
N PRO A 38 1.25 -7.02 -9.86
CA PRO A 38 0.94 -7.74 -11.09
C PRO A 38 -0.45 -8.39 -11.01
N VAL A 39 -1.17 -8.47 -12.12
CA VAL A 39 -2.48 -9.18 -12.16
C VAL A 39 -2.36 -10.62 -11.66
N ASN A 40 -1.26 -11.30 -12.01
CA ASN A 40 -0.91 -12.60 -11.46
C ASN A 40 0.48 -12.51 -10.83
N PRO A 41 0.59 -12.29 -9.52
CA PRO A 41 1.89 -12.14 -8.84
C PRO A 41 2.70 -13.45 -8.81
N GLU A 42 2.07 -14.60 -9.04
CA GLU A 42 2.71 -15.93 -9.04
C GLU A 42 3.13 -16.39 -10.45
N SER A 43 2.82 -15.62 -11.50
CA SER A 43 3.17 -15.98 -12.89
C SER A 43 4.68 -15.87 -13.13
N ILE A 44 5.25 -16.97 -13.63
CA ILE A 44 6.65 -17.03 -14.07
C ILE A 44 6.88 -16.08 -15.24
N GLU A 45 5.93 -15.98 -16.18
CA GLU A 45 6.01 -15.07 -17.33
C GLU A 45 6.02 -13.60 -16.88
N ALA A 46 5.20 -13.26 -15.89
CA ALA A 46 5.20 -11.94 -15.27
C ALA A 46 6.55 -11.66 -14.61
N ALA A 47 7.10 -12.63 -13.85
CA ALA A 47 8.41 -12.51 -13.22
C ALA A 47 9.54 -12.30 -14.25
N ILE A 48 9.59 -13.10 -15.31
CA ILE A 48 10.59 -12.96 -16.39
C ILE A 48 10.46 -11.57 -17.05
N SER A 49 9.24 -11.12 -17.31
CA SER A 49 8.98 -9.81 -17.93
C SER A 49 9.45 -8.66 -17.02
N ILE A 50 9.18 -8.75 -15.72
CA ILE A 50 9.65 -7.80 -14.70
C ILE A 50 11.18 -7.77 -14.66
N LEU A 51 11.84 -8.93 -14.58
CA LEU A 51 13.30 -9.04 -14.57
C LEU A 51 13.92 -8.47 -15.85
N SER A 52 13.21 -8.62 -16.97
CA SER A 52 13.57 -8.03 -18.27
C SER A 52 13.19 -6.54 -18.39
N ARG A 53 12.74 -5.89 -17.31
CA ARG A 53 12.32 -4.48 -17.23
C ARG A 53 11.20 -4.08 -18.21
N LYS A 54 10.40 -5.05 -18.64
CA LYS A 54 9.23 -4.83 -19.49
C LYS A 54 8.05 -4.35 -18.65
N SER A 55 7.16 -3.61 -19.30
CA SER A 55 5.85 -3.29 -18.72
C SER A 55 4.96 -4.54 -18.75
N ILE A 56 4.22 -4.78 -17.67
CA ILE A 56 3.24 -5.85 -17.55
C ILE A 56 1.90 -5.30 -17.08
N ARG A 57 0.84 -6.11 -17.15
CA ARG A 57 -0.45 -5.73 -16.56
C ARG A 57 -0.36 -5.77 -15.03
N GLY A 58 -0.63 -4.64 -14.41
CA GLY A 58 -0.86 -4.51 -12.98
C GLY A 58 -2.34 -4.39 -12.63
N VAL A 59 -2.62 -4.36 -11.34
CA VAL A 59 -3.95 -4.17 -10.75
C VAL A 59 -3.79 -3.45 -9.41
N VAL A 60 -4.69 -2.50 -9.15
CA VAL A 60 -4.86 -1.93 -7.81
C VAL A 60 -5.85 -2.80 -7.06
N MET A 61 -5.42 -3.40 -5.95
CA MET A 61 -6.25 -4.24 -5.09
C MET A 61 -6.68 -3.46 -3.86
N GLN A 62 -7.95 -3.61 -3.48
CA GLN A 62 -8.47 -3.19 -2.18
C GLN A 62 -8.77 -4.42 -1.33
N ARG A 63 -8.24 -4.49 -0.11
CA ARG A 63 -8.44 -5.61 0.81
C ARG A 63 -8.74 -5.14 2.22
N LYS A 64 -9.58 -5.88 2.95
CA LYS A 64 -9.80 -5.65 4.38
C LYS A 64 -8.82 -6.49 5.20
N LEU A 65 -8.02 -5.84 6.03
CA LEU A 65 -7.19 -6.49 7.05
C LEU A 65 -7.91 -6.48 8.39
N LYS A 66 -8.08 -7.69 8.96
CA LYS A 66 -8.66 -7.87 10.29
C LYS A 66 -7.66 -7.60 11.42
N ASN A 67 -6.36 -7.68 11.12
CA ASN A 67 -5.27 -7.42 12.04
C ASN A 67 -4.19 -6.66 11.28
N VAL A 68 -3.96 -5.39 11.64
CA VAL A 68 -2.85 -4.62 11.09
C VAL A 68 -1.53 -5.19 11.65
N PRO A 69 -0.50 -5.41 10.81
CA PRO A 69 0.81 -5.82 11.31
C PRO A 69 1.32 -4.85 12.38
N LYS A 70 1.84 -5.39 13.49
CA LYS A 70 2.37 -4.57 14.60
C LYS A 70 3.77 -4.04 14.33
N GLN A 71 4.43 -4.51 13.27
CA GLN A 71 5.79 -4.17 12.90
C GLN A 71 5.81 -3.70 11.44
N ARG A 72 6.79 -2.85 11.12
CA ARG A 72 6.97 -2.28 9.77
C ARG A 72 5.73 -1.54 9.25
N CYS A 73 5.01 -0.89 10.16
CA CYS A 73 3.90 0.01 9.84
C CYS A 73 4.20 1.38 10.47
N TRP A 74 3.96 2.44 9.72
CA TRP A 74 4.13 3.81 10.17
C TRP A 74 2.86 4.60 9.92
N MET A 75 2.48 5.43 10.90
CA MET A 75 1.50 6.47 10.68
C MET A 75 2.17 7.58 9.87
N VAL A 76 1.59 7.90 8.72
CA VAL A 76 2.17 8.90 7.81
C VAL A 76 1.58 10.28 8.06
N GLY A 77 0.26 10.37 8.27
CA GLY A 77 -0.43 11.64 8.50
C GLY A 77 -1.94 11.48 8.52
N SER A 78 -2.63 12.58 8.80
CA SER A 78 -4.08 12.67 8.72
C SER A 78 -4.54 13.01 7.30
N SER A 79 -5.72 12.54 6.93
CA SER A 79 -6.36 12.91 5.65
C SER A 79 -6.62 14.42 5.59
N LYS A 80 -6.37 15.03 4.42
CA LYS A 80 -6.67 16.44 4.15
C LYS A 80 -8.17 16.73 4.01
N GLY A 81 -8.98 15.70 3.74
CA GLY A 81 -10.42 15.81 3.52
C GLY A 81 -11.26 14.99 4.51
N ASN A 82 -12.56 15.29 4.52
CA ASN A 82 -13.54 14.67 5.44
C ASN A 82 -13.84 13.19 5.12
N ASN A 83 -13.50 12.71 3.91
CA ASN A 83 -13.76 11.32 3.48
C ASN A 83 -12.54 10.68 2.79
N ALA A 84 -11.57 10.25 3.58
CA ALA A 84 -10.34 9.60 3.09
C ALA A 84 -10.60 8.36 2.22
N MET A 85 -11.69 7.62 2.48
CA MET A 85 -12.00 6.39 1.75
C MET A 85 -12.48 6.68 0.33
N GLU A 86 -13.34 7.69 0.15
CA GLU A 86 -13.84 8.11 -1.16
C GLU A 86 -12.70 8.65 -2.02
N MET A 87 -11.84 9.50 -1.45
CA MET A 87 -10.65 9.99 -2.13
C MET A 87 -9.72 8.85 -2.59
N ALA A 88 -9.52 7.83 -1.75
CA ALA A 88 -8.71 6.67 -2.12
C ALA A 88 -9.35 5.86 -3.27
N ILE A 89 -10.68 5.68 -3.26
CA ILE A 89 -11.39 4.99 -4.34
C ILE A 89 -11.29 5.76 -5.66
N GLU A 90 -11.50 7.08 -5.61
CA GLU A 90 -11.38 7.97 -6.77
C GLU A 90 -9.96 7.88 -7.36
N PHE A 91 -8.94 8.07 -6.52
CA PHE A 91 -7.54 7.90 -6.92
C PHE A 91 -7.30 6.55 -7.61
N ASN A 92 -7.74 5.45 -6.98
CA ASN A 92 -7.54 4.11 -7.52
C ASN A 92 -8.18 3.90 -8.89
N SER A 93 -9.36 4.48 -9.11
CA SER A 93 -10.06 4.39 -10.39
C SER A 93 -9.34 5.13 -11.53
N SER A 94 -8.54 6.14 -11.19
CA SER A 94 -7.75 6.92 -12.15
C SER A 94 -6.35 6.34 -12.41
N TRP A 95 -5.89 5.38 -11.60
CA TRP A 95 -4.52 4.87 -11.67
C TRP A 95 -4.25 4.08 -12.96
N VAL A 96 -3.21 4.45 -13.70
CA VAL A 96 -2.76 3.72 -14.89
C VAL A 96 -2.18 2.37 -14.47
N THR A 97 -2.64 1.26 -15.05
CA THR A 97 -2.30 -0.09 -14.56
C THR A 97 -1.13 -0.77 -15.27
N GLY A 98 -0.40 -0.07 -16.14
CA GLY A 98 0.82 -0.59 -16.77
C GLY A 98 1.98 -0.64 -15.78
N LEU A 99 2.17 -1.78 -15.10
CA LEU A 99 3.18 -1.94 -14.06
C LEU A 99 4.57 -2.10 -14.67
N ARG A 100 5.52 -1.26 -14.22
CA ARG A 100 6.93 -1.36 -14.59
C ARG A 100 7.82 -1.07 -13.38
N VAL A 101 8.56 -2.09 -12.94
CA VAL A 101 9.45 -1.95 -11.77
C VAL A 101 10.49 -0.85 -12.00
N GLY A 102 10.59 0.06 -11.03
CA GLY A 102 11.47 1.22 -11.04
C GLY A 102 10.94 2.46 -11.76
N PHE A 103 9.76 2.39 -12.39
CA PHE A 103 9.17 3.51 -13.14
C PHE A 103 7.70 3.76 -12.84
N HIS A 104 6.93 2.69 -12.62
CA HIS A 104 5.51 2.73 -12.29
C HIS A 104 5.15 1.46 -11.52
N ASP A 105 5.52 1.45 -10.23
CA ASP A 105 5.40 0.28 -9.35
C ASP A 105 4.72 0.61 -8.03
N CYS A 106 4.64 -0.37 -7.12
CA CYS A 106 3.97 -0.24 -5.83
C CYS A 106 4.48 0.94 -4.98
N ARG A 107 5.74 1.35 -5.15
CA ARG A 107 6.33 2.48 -4.39
C ARG A 107 5.83 3.82 -4.92
N HIS A 108 5.73 3.94 -6.24
CA HIS A 108 5.18 5.13 -6.90
C HIS A 108 3.70 5.29 -6.55
N TYR A 109 2.93 4.20 -6.69
CA TYR A 109 1.54 4.14 -6.24
C TYR A 109 1.39 4.55 -4.77
N THR A 110 2.26 4.04 -3.89
CA THR A 110 2.23 4.37 -2.46
C THR A 110 2.49 5.86 -2.21
N ASN A 111 3.53 6.42 -2.84
CA ASN A 111 3.85 7.83 -2.67
C ASN A 111 2.71 8.72 -3.16
N GLU A 112 2.17 8.45 -4.36
CA GLU A 112 1.11 9.28 -4.96
C GLU A 112 -0.22 9.16 -4.21
N LEU A 113 -0.60 7.97 -3.73
CA LEU A 113 -1.80 7.82 -2.91
C LEU A 113 -1.66 8.57 -1.58
N VAL A 114 -0.49 8.49 -0.93
CA VAL A 114 -0.24 9.22 0.32
C VAL A 114 -0.27 10.73 0.09
N GLU A 115 0.38 11.22 -0.94
CA GLU A 115 0.35 12.64 -1.30
C GLU A 115 -1.08 13.09 -1.59
N HIS A 116 -1.83 12.30 -2.35
CA HIS A 116 -3.24 12.58 -2.64
C HIS A 116 -4.09 12.66 -1.37
N LEU A 117 -3.89 11.75 -0.41
CA LEU A 117 -4.68 11.69 0.82
C LEU A 117 -4.26 12.71 1.88
N THR A 118 -2.96 12.95 2.03
CA THR A 118 -2.38 13.66 3.21
C THR A 118 -1.58 14.90 2.84
N GLY A 119 -1.08 14.99 1.61
CA GLY A 119 -0.12 16.01 1.17
C GLY A 119 1.35 15.69 1.51
N GLU A 120 1.63 14.58 2.19
CA GLU A 120 3.00 14.14 2.48
C GLU A 120 3.68 13.55 1.24
N VAL A 121 4.94 13.88 1.03
CA VAL A 121 5.73 13.47 -0.15
C VAL A 121 6.95 12.64 0.23
N GLN A 122 7.43 11.81 -0.72
CA GLN A 122 8.65 11.01 -0.62
C GLN A 122 8.72 10.07 0.61
N ILE A 123 7.56 9.56 1.04
CA ILE A 123 7.45 8.81 2.30
C ILE A 123 8.16 7.46 2.24
N VAL A 124 8.14 6.76 1.10
CA VAL A 124 8.81 5.46 0.96
C VAL A 124 10.32 5.59 1.15
N GLU A 125 10.94 6.67 0.66
CA GLU A 125 12.39 6.93 0.81
C GLU A 125 12.75 7.28 2.26
N ARG A 126 11.90 8.07 2.94
CA ARG A 126 12.05 8.39 4.37
C ARG A 126 12.05 7.13 5.23
N PHE A 127 11.14 6.19 4.98
CA PHE A 127 11.01 4.97 5.80
C PHE A 127 11.91 3.81 5.37
N THR A 128 12.47 3.81 4.16
CA THR A 128 13.45 2.78 3.73
C THR A 128 14.86 3.10 4.24
N SER A 129 15.19 4.36 4.47
CA SER A 129 16.49 4.78 5.01
C SER A 129 16.70 4.40 6.48
N SER A 130 15.62 4.26 7.27
CA SER A 130 15.68 3.85 8.68
C SER A 130 16.02 2.36 8.90
N TYR A 131 16.09 1.56 7.83
CA TYR A 131 16.45 0.13 7.89
C TYR A 131 17.93 -0.15 7.58
N ARG A 132 18.68 0.87 7.16
CA ARG A 132 20.11 0.74 6.83
C ARG A 132 21.04 1.21 7.96
N SER A 133 20.48 1.58 9.11
CA SER A 133 21.16 1.98 10.33
C SER A 133 21.06 0.92 11.40
#